data_AF-A0AAD7F8G2-F1
#
_entry.id   AF-A0AAD7F8G2-F1
#
_cell.length_a   1.000
_cell.length_b   1.000
_cell.length_c   1.000
_cell.angle_alpha   90.00
_cell.angle_beta   90.00
_cell.angle_gamma   90.00
#
_symmetry.space_group_name_H-M   'P 1'
#
loop_
_entity.id
_entity.type
_entity.pdbx_description
1 polymer ?
#
loop_
_entity_poly.entity_id
_entity_poly.type
_entity_poly.pdbx_seq_one_letter_code
_entity_poly.pdbx_strand_id
1 'polypeptide(L)'
;MNLPDGWDQVERKYRFLYTLLLALDANFRLKNRIRANERDDPALGPGQAYFVESGPYKEHLRNYVAEKDVSSCIAFAALLQKDTRLTTGLRVSGVGGCVCARHGVVQPLGLGDLQKGERYANMDYILLSALLGVSVLALAISYDIACQWKVNLPARAKVISTTTPILTDLDKFQIQYGLPVWHAAAHETSCQTENSLSYTKGVGRTDGEGIERTWAVLNPVGFATKEMGEGARHDQIDNKIDHLNFEKNVG
;
A
#
# COMPACT_ATOMS: atom_id res chain seq x y z
N MET A 1 9.17 17.42 10.48
CA MET A 1 9.48 17.30 9.04
C MET A 1 10.74 18.11 8.77
N ASN A 2 11.74 17.55 8.09
CA ASN A 2 13.04 18.21 7.85
C ASN A 2 13.07 18.84 6.44
N LEU A 3 12.22 19.84 6.21
CA LEU A 3 12.17 20.60 4.95
C LEU A 3 12.59 22.07 5.21
N PRO A 4 13.27 22.72 4.25
CA PRO A 4 13.71 24.11 4.40
C PRO A 4 12.53 25.09 4.39
N ASP A 5 12.70 26.27 4.99
CA ASP A 5 11.66 27.31 4.95
C ASP A 5 11.24 27.66 3.50
N GLY A 6 9.94 27.86 3.29
CA GLY A 6 9.36 28.19 1.99
C GLY A 6 9.28 27.03 0.98
N TRP A 7 9.53 25.79 1.42
CA TRP A 7 9.41 24.59 0.58
C TRP A 7 8.02 24.43 -0.08
N ASP A 8 6.97 24.95 0.56
CA ASP A 8 5.57 24.93 0.14
C ASP A 8 5.21 26.07 -0.84
N GLN A 9 6.09 27.05 -1.02
CA GLN A 9 5.88 28.20 -1.89
C GLN A 9 6.64 28.10 -3.22
N VAL A 10 7.38 27.00 -3.43
CA VAL A 10 8.14 26.82 -4.66
C VAL A 10 7.24 26.71 -5.90
N GLU A 11 7.75 27.24 -7.02
CA GLU A 11 7.06 27.12 -8.31
C GLU A 11 6.76 25.66 -8.64
N ARG A 12 5.66 25.42 -9.37
CA ARG A 12 5.21 24.06 -9.73
C ARG A 12 6.31 23.21 -10.37
N LYS A 13 7.18 23.82 -11.18
CA LYS A 13 8.31 23.15 -11.86
C LYS A 13 9.39 22.64 -10.90
N TYR A 14 9.45 23.13 -9.66
CA TYR A 14 10.42 22.73 -8.63
C TYR A 14 9.83 21.85 -7.53
N ARG A 15 8.51 21.65 -7.49
CA ARG A 15 7.85 20.80 -6.48
C ARG A 15 8.38 19.37 -6.44
N PHE A 16 8.98 18.89 -7.53
CA PHE A 16 9.62 17.57 -7.58
C PHE A 16 10.72 17.36 -6.54
N LEU A 17 11.35 18.45 -6.07
CA LEU A 17 12.35 18.40 -4.99
C LEU A 17 11.75 17.90 -3.67
N TYR A 18 10.45 18.10 -3.48
CA TYR A 18 9.71 17.73 -2.27
C TYR A 18 8.67 16.65 -2.53
N THR A 19 8.80 15.90 -3.62
CA THR A 19 7.88 14.79 -3.91
C THR A 19 8.12 13.63 -2.97
N LEU A 20 7.06 13.11 -2.35
CA LEU A 20 7.09 11.81 -1.70
C LEU A 20 6.83 10.72 -2.75
N LEU A 21 7.74 9.75 -2.84
CA LEU A 21 7.62 8.62 -3.77
C LEU A 21 7.15 7.40 -2.99
N LEU A 22 5.99 6.87 -3.35
CA LEU A 22 5.34 5.72 -2.72
C LEU A 22 5.27 4.55 -3.69
N ALA A 23 5.42 3.34 -3.17
CA ALA A 23 5.16 2.09 -3.89
C ALA A 23 4.08 1.30 -3.13
N LEU A 24 3.07 0.84 -3.86
CA LEU A 24 1.99 0.00 -3.34
C LEU A 24 2.03 -1.36 -4.02
N ASP A 25 1.67 -2.39 -3.26
CA ASP A 25 1.57 -3.78 -3.70
C ASP A 25 0.91 -4.63 -2.61
N ALA A 26 0.48 -5.85 -2.95
CA ALA A 26 -0.08 -6.85 -2.06
C ALA A 26 0.80 -8.11 -1.92
N ASN A 27 1.15 -8.45 -0.68
CA ASN A 27 1.86 -9.67 -0.36
C ASN A 27 0.90 -10.81 0.06
N PHE A 28 0.69 -11.78 -0.83
CA PHE A 28 -0.13 -12.96 -0.59
C PHE A 28 0.56 -14.10 0.18
N ARG A 29 1.82 -13.94 0.62
CA ARG A 29 2.53 -14.91 1.47
C ARG A 29 2.28 -14.67 2.96
N LEU A 30 1.93 -13.45 3.35
CA LEU A 30 1.59 -13.07 4.73
C LEU A 30 0.16 -13.51 5.13
N LYS A 31 -0.14 -14.80 4.97
CA LYS A 31 -1.46 -15.39 5.28
C LYS A 31 -1.67 -15.55 6.77
N ASN A 32 -2.93 -15.53 7.21
CA ASN A 32 -3.31 -15.85 8.59
C ASN A 32 -4.53 -16.76 8.62
N ARG A 33 -4.47 -17.84 9.41
CA ARG A 33 -5.53 -18.84 9.52
C ARG A 33 -6.54 -18.50 10.61
N ILE A 34 -7.79 -18.89 10.37
CA ILE A 34 -8.80 -18.90 11.42
C ILE A 34 -8.50 -20.05 12.37
N ARG A 35 -8.57 -19.81 13.69
CA ARG A 35 -8.50 -20.87 14.70
C ARG A 35 -9.87 -21.09 15.33
N ALA A 36 -10.23 -22.36 15.52
CA ALA A 36 -11.47 -22.72 16.20
C ALA A 36 -11.52 -22.27 17.67
N ASN A 37 -10.36 -22.23 18.33
CA ASN A 37 -10.20 -21.83 19.75
C ASN A 37 -9.51 -20.47 19.89
N GLU A 38 -9.80 -19.55 18.98
CA GLU A 38 -9.22 -18.21 19.05
C GLU A 38 -9.65 -17.51 20.34
N ARG A 39 -8.66 -16.96 21.05
CA ARG A 39 -8.91 -16.04 22.16
C ARG A 39 -8.99 -14.64 21.58
N ASP A 40 -9.87 -13.82 22.14
CA ASP A 40 -9.91 -12.39 21.84
C ASP A 40 -8.65 -11.75 22.43
N ASP A 41 -7.62 -11.62 21.59
CA ASP A 41 -6.31 -11.09 21.93
C ASP A 41 -6.10 -9.80 21.12
N PRO A 42 -6.40 -8.63 21.71
CA PRO A 42 -6.29 -7.35 21.01
C PRO A 42 -4.81 -7.01 20.76
N ALA A 43 -4.54 -6.29 19.68
CA ALA A 43 -3.21 -5.72 19.45
C ALA A 43 -2.85 -4.76 20.59
N LEU A 44 -1.56 -4.65 20.90
CA LEU A 44 -1.07 -3.75 21.96
C LEU A 44 -1.32 -2.27 21.64
N GLY A 45 -1.26 -1.90 20.36
CA GLY A 45 -1.46 -0.52 19.89
C GLY A 45 -2.12 -0.48 18.51
N PRO A 46 -3.41 -0.81 18.39
CA PRO A 46 -4.10 -0.84 17.10
C PRO A 46 -4.06 0.55 16.46
N GLY A 47 -3.56 0.63 15.21
CA GLY A 47 -3.44 1.90 14.49
C GLY A 47 -2.39 2.86 15.06
N GLN A 48 -1.42 2.38 15.86
CA GLN A 48 -0.35 3.22 16.42
C GLN A 48 1.02 2.98 15.76
N ALA A 49 1.12 2.01 14.85
CA ALA A 49 2.35 1.63 14.17
C ALA A 49 2.13 1.56 12.63
N TYR A 50 2.34 0.39 12.01
CA TYR A 50 2.32 0.26 10.55
C TYR A 50 0.98 -0.29 10.02
N PHE A 51 0.25 -1.08 10.80
CA PHE A 51 -1.11 -1.47 10.42
C PHE A 51 -2.11 -0.34 10.62
N VAL A 52 -3.05 -0.21 9.68
CA VAL A 52 -4.26 0.59 9.87
C VAL A 52 -5.09 0.07 11.04
N GLU A 53 -5.84 0.94 11.70
CA GLU A 53 -6.70 0.54 12.81
C GLU A 53 -7.79 -0.46 12.36
N SER A 54 -7.76 -1.68 12.91
CA SER A 54 -8.60 -2.79 12.45
C SER A 54 -10.10 -2.49 12.48
N GLY A 55 -10.59 -1.77 13.50
CA GLY A 55 -12.03 -1.52 13.68
C GLY A 55 -12.61 -0.69 12.52
N PRO A 56 -12.20 0.58 12.36
CA PRO A 56 -12.63 1.43 11.25
C PRO A 56 -12.36 0.83 9.88
N TYR A 57 -11.21 0.16 9.71
CA TYR A 57 -10.87 -0.48 8.44
C TYR A 57 -11.83 -1.63 8.08
N LYS A 58 -12.15 -2.52 9.03
CA LYS A 58 -13.12 -3.60 8.80
C LYS A 58 -14.51 -3.05 8.51
N GLU A 59 -14.93 -1.97 9.17
CA GLU A 59 -16.21 -1.32 8.91
C GLU A 59 -16.28 -0.77 7.48
N HIS A 60 -15.23 -0.08 7.03
CA HIS A 60 -15.12 0.37 5.64
C HIS A 60 -15.28 -0.79 4.66
N LEU A 61 -14.55 -1.88 4.88
CA LEU A 61 -14.53 -3.03 3.96
C LEU A 61 -15.85 -3.81 3.89
N ARG A 62 -16.73 -3.72 4.90
CA ARG A 62 -18.07 -4.33 4.86
C ARG A 62 -18.90 -3.81 3.68
N ASN A 63 -18.66 -2.57 3.25
CA ASN A 63 -19.37 -1.96 2.13
C ASN A 63 -18.90 -2.48 0.76
N TYR A 64 -17.80 -3.23 0.70
CA TYR A 64 -17.14 -3.64 -0.55
C TYR A 64 -16.95 -5.16 -0.65
N VAL A 65 -17.73 -5.95 0.08
CA VAL A 65 -17.64 -7.43 0.09
C VAL A 65 -17.86 -8.03 -1.31
N ALA A 66 -18.68 -7.40 -2.15
CA ALA A 66 -18.96 -7.84 -3.52
C ALA A 66 -17.99 -7.28 -4.58
N GLU A 67 -17.05 -6.40 -4.19
CA GLU A 67 -16.05 -5.88 -5.11
C GLU A 67 -15.15 -7.03 -5.60
N LYS A 68 -14.98 -7.12 -6.92
CA LYS A 68 -14.14 -8.14 -7.56
C LYS A 68 -12.68 -7.73 -7.50
N ASP A 69 -11.80 -8.74 -7.55
CA ASP A 69 -10.36 -8.55 -7.73
C ASP A 69 -10.09 -7.70 -8.97
N VAL A 70 -9.02 -6.92 -8.92
CA VAL A 70 -8.69 -5.98 -9.98
C VAL A 70 -8.16 -6.71 -11.21
N SER A 71 -8.71 -6.41 -12.40
CA SER A 71 -7.93 -6.21 -13.63
C SER A 71 -8.81 -6.03 -14.89
N SER A 72 -8.50 -5.02 -15.71
CA SER A 72 -8.93 -4.92 -17.12
C SER A 72 -7.82 -5.20 -18.13
N CYS A 73 -6.55 -5.22 -17.72
CA CYS A 73 -5.42 -5.62 -18.56
C CYS A 73 -5.32 -7.15 -18.58
N ILE A 74 -5.76 -7.75 -19.68
CA ILE A 74 -6.00 -9.20 -19.79
C ILE A 74 -4.74 -10.02 -19.49
N ALA A 75 -3.57 -9.60 -20.00
CA ALA A 75 -2.29 -10.27 -19.76
C ALA A 75 -1.90 -10.27 -18.28
N PHE A 76 -2.02 -9.10 -17.62
CA PHE A 76 -1.76 -8.97 -16.18
C PHE A 76 -2.81 -9.69 -15.33
N ALA A 77 -4.09 -9.66 -15.73
CA ALA A 77 -5.18 -10.36 -15.04
C ALA A 77 -4.91 -11.87 -14.91
N ALA A 78 -4.37 -12.47 -15.97
CA ALA A 78 -4.07 -13.90 -16.00
C ALA A 78 -2.97 -14.29 -15.00
N LEU A 79 -2.02 -13.40 -14.73
CA LEU A 79 -0.96 -13.60 -13.73
C LEU A 79 -1.53 -13.48 -12.31
N LEU A 80 -2.30 -12.43 -12.01
CA LEU A 80 -2.93 -12.22 -10.70
C LEU A 80 -3.85 -13.37 -10.28
N GLN A 81 -4.65 -13.92 -11.21
CA GLN A 81 -5.58 -15.01 -10.91
C GLN A 81 -4.90 -16.31 -10.46
N LYS A 82 -3.58 -16.45 -10.61
CA LYS A 82 -2.84 -17.63 -10.12
C LYS A 82 -2.61 -17.55 -8.60
N ASP A 83 -2.41 -16.36 -8.06
CA ASP A 83 -1.99 -16.16 -6.67
C ASP A 83 -3.17 -16.04 -5.68
N THR A 84 -4.39 -15.80 -6.18
CA THR A 84 -5.60 -15.60 -5.34
C THR A 84 -6.41 -16.87 -5.04
N ARG A 85 -6.04 -18.05 -5.55
CA ARG A 85 -6.94 -19.24 -5.61
C ARG A 85 -7.19 -20.00 -4.30
N LEU A 86 -6.51 -19.69 -3.20
CA LEU A 86 -6.64 -20.45 -1.94
C LEU A 86 -6.85 -19.53 -0.73
N THR A 87 -8.12 -19.20 -0.46
CA THR A 87 -8.55 -18.35 0.66
C THR A 87 -9.40 -19.08 1.71
N THR A 88 -9.88 -20.29 1.44
CA THR A 88 -10.69 -21.07 2.39
C THR A 88 -9.94 -21.34 3.70
N GLY A 89 -10.56 -21.03 4.83
CA GLY A 89 -9.97 -21.20 6.16
C GLY A 89 -8.95 -20.12 6.57
N LEU A 90 -8.80 -19.05 5.76
CA LEU A 90 -7.98 -17.91 6.11
C LEU A 90 -8.82 -16.76 6.66
N ARG A 91 -8.30 -16.09 7.69
CA ARG A 91 -8.76 -14.77 8.13
C ARG A 91 -8.21 -13.69 7.21
N VAL A 92 -6.94 -13.86 6.83
CA VAL A 92 -6.17 -12.92 6.01
C VAL A 92 -5.56 -13.70 4.85
N SER A 93 -5.90 -13.33 3.62
CA SER A 93 -5.33 -13.92 2.40
C SER A 93 -3.98 -13.32 2.00
N GLY A 94 -3.65 -12.15 2.53
CA GLY A 94 -2.41 -11.41 2.28
C GLY A 94 -2.43 -10.04 2.97
N VAL A 95 -1.40 -9.23 2.76
CA VAL A 95 -1.29 -7.88 3.31
C VAL A 95 -1.03 -6.90 2.18
N GLY A 96 -1.84 -5.85 2.06
CA GLY A 96 -1.56 -4.71 1.21
C GLY A 96 -0.59 -3.77 1.90
N GLY A 97 0.30 -3.13 1.13
CA GLY A 97 1.33 -2.26 1.67
C GLY A 97 1.50 -0.95 0.92
N CYS A 98 2.04 0.04 1.65
CA CYS A 98 2.50 1.31 1.14
C CYS A 98 3.87 1.63 1.75
N VAL A 99 4.89 1.73 0.90
CA VAL A 99 6.27 2.01 1.33
C VAL A 99 6.83 3.20 0.57
N CYS A 100 7.89 3.82 1.09
CA CYS A 100 8.70 4.76 0.32
C CYS A 100 9.40 4.01 -0.83
N ALA A 101 9.11 4.36 -2.08
CA ALA A 101 9.69 3.68 -3.24
C ALA A 101 11.23 3.83 -3.33
N ARG A 102 11.77 4.92 -2.76
CA ARG A 102 13.22 5.19 -2.77
C ARG A 102 13.99 4.40 -1.71
N HIS A 103 13.54 4.48 -0.46
CA HIS A 103 14.29 3.93 0.68
C HIS A 103 13.75 2.56 1.15
N GLY A 104 12.56 2.17 0.67
CA GLY A 104 11.86 0.96 1.11
C GLY A 104 11.43 1.02 2.58
N VAL A 105 11.25 2.22 3.13
CA VAL A 105 10.72 2.44 4.48
C VAL A 105 9.20 2.27 4.44
N VAL A 106 8.65 1.40 5.27
CA VAL A 106 7.19 1.21 5.37
C VAL A 106 6.55 2.45 5.98
N GLN A 107 5.48 2.96 5.38
CA GLN A 107 4.79 4.13 5.92
C GLN A 107 4.04 3.77 7.21
N PRO A 108 3.95 4.69 8.19
CA PRO A 108 3.00 4.55 9.29
C PRO A 108 1.59 4.33 8.74
N LEU A 109 0.81 3.44 9.34
CA LEU A 109 -0.51 3.03 8.84
C LEU A 109 -0.52 2.56 7.36
N GLY A 110 0.64 2.19 6.83
CA GLY A 110 0.85 1.77 5.45
C GLY A 110 0.54 0.31 5.18
N LEU A 111 0.07 -0.47 6.16
CA LEU A 111 -0.30 -1.87 5.99
C LEU A 111 -1.77 -2.12 6.30
N GLY A 112 -2.37 -3.04 5.56
CA GLY A 112 -3.72 -3.51 5.85
C GLY A 112 -3.93 -4.96 5.45
N ASP A 113 -4.62 -5.71 6.30
CA ASP A 113 -4.98 -7.09 6.00
C ASP A 113 -5.96 -7.18 4.83
N LEU A 114 -5.74 -8.15 3.96
CA LEU A 114 -6.59 -8.50 2.83
C LEU A 114 -7.45 -9.71 3.19
N GLN A 115 -8.77 -9.58 3.11
CA GLN A 115 -9.71 -10.67 3.49
C GLN A 115 -9.87 -11.65 2.33
N LYS A 116 -9.83 -11.13 1.10
CA LYS A 116 -9.92 -11.92 -0.12
C LYS A 116 -9.34 -11.12 -1.27
N GLY A 117 -8.18 -11.55 -1.75
CA GLY A 117 -7.50 -10.89 -2.86
C GLY A 117 -7.14 -9.44 -2.56
N GLU A 118 -6.61 -8.76 -3.57
CA GLU A 118 -6.34 -7.34 -3.52
C GLU A 118 -7.49 -6.59 -4.18
N ARG A 119 -8.23 -5.81 -3.38
CA ARG A 119 -9.35 -4.98 -3.83
C ARG A 119 -8.99 -3.51 -3.73
N TYR A 120 -9.65 -2.67 -4.54
CA TYR A 120 -9.46 -1.22 -4.50
C TYR A 120 -9.83 -0.66 -3.12
N ALA A 121 -10.90 -1.15 -2.50
CA ALA A 121 -11.28 -0.73 -1.17
C ALA A 121 -10.18 -0.94 -0.12
N ASN A 122 -9.37 -2.00 -0.26
CA ASN A 122 -8.22 -2.25 0.62
C ASN A 122 -7.11 -1.22 0.36
N MET A 123 -6.63 -1.14 -0.88
CA MET A 123 -5.45 -0.34 -1.23
C MET A 123 -5.70 1.17 -1.15
N ASP A 124 -6.92 1.63 -1.46
CA ASP A 124 -7.32 3.03 -1.27
C ASP A 124 -7.25 3.41 0.21
N TYR A 125 -7.83 2.59 1.09
CA TYR A 125 -7.85 2.89 2.52
C TYR A 125 -6.43 2.91 3.11
N ILE A 126 -5.59 1.95 2.72
CA ILE A 126 -4.19 1.89 3.14
C ILE A 126 -3.43 3.13 2.68
N LEU A 127 -3.58 3.56 1.43
CA LEU A 127 -2.94 4.76 0.93
C LEU A 127 -3.36 6.02 1.70
N LEU A 128 -4.67 6.22 1.88
CA LEU A 128 -5.19 7.42 2.53
C LEU A 128 -4.80 7.48 4.01
N SER A 129 -4.65 6.31 4.64
CA SER A 129 -4.11 6.16 6.00
C SER A 129 -2.62 6.47 6.04
N ALA A 130 -1.83 5.94 5.10
CA ALA A 130 -0.39 6.19 5.00
C ALA A 130 -0.04 7.66 4.73
N LEU A 131 -0.96 8.40 4.11
CA LEU A 131 -0.80 9.83 3.85
C LEU A 131 -1.20 10.70 5.05
N LEU A 132 -1.70 10.12 6.15
CA LEU A 132 -2.07 10.88 7.34
C LEU A 132 -0.85 11.62 7.91
N GLY A 133 -0.98 12.94 8.08
CA GLY A 133 0.10 13.79 8.56
C GLY A 133 1.21 14.09 7.53
N VAL A 134 1.10 13.58 6.30
CA VAL A 134 1.98 13.95 5.20
C VAL A 134 1.58 15.33 4.68
N SER A 135 2.51 16.30 4.75
CA SER A 135 2.23 17.68 4.33
C SER A 135 2.83 18.05 2.97
N VAL A 136 3.62 17.20 2.31
CA VAL A 136 4.27 17.57 1.03
C VAL A 136 3.27 17.94 -0.07
N LEU A 137 3.70 18.72 -1.07
CA LEU A 137 2.81 19.18 -2.14
C LEU A 137 2.64 18.19 -3.30
N ALA A 138 3.51 17.19 -3.42
CA ALA A 138 3.54 16.32 -4.58
C ALA A 138 3.78 14.86 -4.17
N LEU A 139 3.09 13.96 -4.85
CA LEU A 139 3.20 12.52 -4.70
C LEU A 139 3.54 11.90 -6.06
N ALA A 140 4.38 10.88 -6.05
CA ALA A 140 4.47 9.95 -7.15
C ALA A 140 4.25 8.53 -6.63
N ILE A 141 3.25 7.85 -7.19
CA ILE A 141 2.77 6.57 -6.71
C ILE A 141 3.07 5.50 -7.77
N SER A 142 3.89 4.53 -7.38
CA SER A 142 4.13 3.33 -8.16
C SER A 142 3.21 2.21 -7.68
N TYR A 143 2.56 1.52 -8.62
CA TYR A 143 1.67 0.41 -8.33
C TYR A 143 1.49 -0.45 -9.58
N ASP A 144 1.49 -1.77 -9.44
CA ASP A 144 1.35 -2.74 -10.53
C ASP A 144 0.16 -2.47 -11.45
N ILE A 145 -0.93 -1.98 -10.89
CA ILE A 145 -2.14 -1.67 -11.63
C ILE A 145 -2.43 -0.18 -11.66
N ALA A 146 -1.41 0.67 -11.48
CA ALA A 146 -1.54 2.13 -11.51
C ALA A 146 -2.32 2.60 -12.74
N CYS A 147 -2.11 1.97 -13.89
CA CYS A 147 -2.78 2.29 -15.15
C CYS A 147 -4.32 2.22 -15.08
N GLN A 148 -4.87 1.34 -14.24
CA GLN A 148 -6.31 1.14 -14.05
C GLN A 148 -6.80 1.81 -12.78
N TRP A 149 -6.07 1.60 -11.68
CA TRP A 149 -6.43 2.04 -10.36
C TRP A 149 -6.57 3.56 -10.27
N LYS A 150 -5.65 4.31 -10.91
CA LYS A 150 -5.61 5.78 -10.89
C LYS A 150 -6.86 6.44 -11.47
N VAL A 151 -7.57 5.77 -12.38
CA VAL A 151 -8.70 6.35 -13.15
C VAL A 151 -9.82 6.79 -12.23
N ASN A 152 -10.21 5.93 -11.29
CA ASN A 152 -11.33 6.17 -10.39
C ASN A 152 -10.89 6.47 -8.95
N LEU A 153 -9.59 6.46 -8.65
CA LEU A 153 -9.07 6.74 -7.31
C LEU A 153 -9.58 8.07 -6.74
N PRO A 154 -9.56 9.22 -7.46
CA PRO A 154 -10.03 10.48 -6.87
C PRO A 154 -11.49 10.42 -6.41
N ALA A 155 -12.36 9.76 -7.20
CA ALA A 155 -13.76 9.59 -6.84
C ALA A 155 -13.93 8.68 -5.60
N ARG A 156 -13.20 7.55 -5.55
CA ARG A 156 -13.25 6.63 -4.41
C ARG A 156 -12.67 7.26 -3.14
N ALA A 157 -11.54 7.96 -3.26
CA ALA A 157 -10.92 8.69 -2.16
C ALA A 157 -11.85 9.73 -1.55
N LYS A 158 -12.54 10.52 -2.38
CA LYS A 158 -13.52 11.51 -1.90
C LYS A 158 -14.66 10.87 -1.09
N VAL A 159 -15.16 9.71 -1.53
CA VAL A 159 -16.17 8.96 -0.77
C VAL A 159 -15.61 8.52 0.58
N ILE A 160 -14.41 7.95 0.61
CA ILE A 160 -13.75 7.48 1.83
C ILE A 160 -13.48 8.64 2.80
N SER A 161 -12.92 9.75 2.33
CA SER A 161 -12.67 10.93 3.17
C SER A 161 -13.96 11.56 3.70
N THR A 162 -15.11 11.36 3.04
CA THR A 162 -16.40 11.82 3.54
C THR A 162 -16.94 10.91 4.64
N THR A 163 -16.80 9.58 4.49
CA THR A 163 -17.28 8.61 5.47
C THR A 163 -16.33 8.42 6.65
N THR A 164 -15.04 8.71 6.43
CA THR A 164 -13.95 8.56 7.42
C THR A 164 -13.09 9.83 7.40
N PRO A 165 -13.56 10.96 7.97
CA PRO A 165 -12.93 12.28 7.83
C PRO A 165 -11.52 12.42 8.40
N ILE A 166 -11.08 11.47 9.21
CA ILE A 166 -9.71 11.42 9.72
C ILE A 166 -8.71 11.08 8.61
N LEU A 167 -9.14 10.45 7.52
CA LEU A 167 -8.26 10.07 6.41
C LEU A 167 -7.97 11.24 5.47
N THR A 168 -6.79 11.20 4.86
CA THR A 168 -6.26 12.30 4.06
C THR A 168 -7.05 12.51 2.77
N ASP A 169 -7.26 13.77 2.39
CA ASP A 169 -7.82 14.17 1.09
C ASP A 169 -6.72 14.25 0.03
N LEU A 170 -6.90 13.56 -1.10
CA LEU A 170 -5.95 13.54 -2.20
C LEU A 170 -5.88 14.87 -2.96
N ASP A 171 -6.91 15.71 -2.89
CA ASP A 171 -6.95 17.02 -3.58
C ASP A 171 -5.85 17.98 -3.09
N LYS A 172 -5.24 17.68 -1.94
CA LYS A 172 -4.09 18.41 -1.38
C LYS A 172 -2.79 18.19 -2.16
N PHE A 173 -2.70 17.14 -2.96
CA PHE A 173 -1.45 16.73 -3.60
C PHE A 173 -1.51 16.87 -5.13
N GLN A 174 -0.39 17.28 -5.72
CA GLN A 174 -0.13 16.99 -7.12
C GLN A 174 0.36 15.55 -7.26
N ILE A 175 -0.48 14.66 -7.82
CA ILE A 175 -0.18 13.23 -7.90
C ILE A 175 0.23 12.82 -9.31
N GLN A 176 1.32 12.05 -9.40
CA GLN A 176 1.72 11.30 -10.58
C GLN A 176 1.65 9.80 -10.28
N TYR A 177 1.42 8.99 -11.32
CA TYR A 177 1.31 7.55 -11.19
C TYR A 177 2.25 6.87 -12.18
N GLY A 178 2.76 5.70 -11.85
CA GLY A 178 3.56 4.90 -12.76
C GLY A 178 3.56 3.41 -12.43
N LEU A 179 3.86 2.60 -13.43
CA LEU A 179 4.09 1.17 -13.26
C LEU A 179 5.53 0.94 -12.76
N PRO A 180 5.74 0.03 -11.79
CA PRO A 180 7.08 -0.44 -11.44
C PRO A 180 7.78 -1.04 -12.67
N VAL A 181 9.10 -0.91 -12.78
CA VAL A 181 9.83 -1.25 -14.01
C VAL A 181 9.70 -2.72 -14.42
N TRP A 182 9.73 -3.67 -13.47
CA TRP A 182 9.58 -5.10 -13.75
C TRP A 182 8.12 -5.47 -14.00
N HIS A 183 7.21 -4.96 -13.18
CA HIS A 183 5.78 -5.24 -13.32
C HIS A 183 5.20 -4.65 -14.61
N ALA A 184 5.73 -3.50 -15.06
CA ALA A 184 5.36 -2.91 -16.35
C ALA A 184 5.48 -3.92 -17.50
N ALA A 185 6.50 -4.77 -17.52
CA ALA A 185 6.72 -5.75 -18.59
C ALA A 185 5.54 -6.73 -18.78
N ALA A 186 4.68 -6.91 -17.77
CA ALA A 186 3.48 -7.75 -17.84
C ALA A 186 2.26 -7.05 -18.48
N HIS A 187 2.35 -5.76 -18.78
CA HIS A 187 1.31 -5.00 -19.46
C HIS A 187 1.55 -4.93 -20.97
N GLU A 188 0.53 -4.51 -21.73
CA GLU A 188 0.69 -4.22 -23.16
C GLU A 188 1.62 -3.01 -23.37
N THR A 189 2.36 -2.99 -24.48
CA THR A 189 3.40 -1.97 -24.78
C THR A 189 2.90 -0.53 -24.71
N SER A 190 1.64 -0.27 -25.12
CA SER A 190 1.01 1.04 -25.01
C SER A 190 0.87 1.49 -23.56
N CYS A 191 0.35 0.60 -22.71
CA CYS A 191 0.20 0.82 -21.27
C CYS A 191 1.56 1.02 -20.58
N GLN A 192 2.56 0.21 -20.94
CA GLN A 192 3.93 0.35 -20.45
C GLN A 192 4.50 1.75 -20.72
N THR A 193 4.36 2.20 -21.97
CA THR A 193 4.92 3.48 -22.41
C THR A 193 4.21 4.65 -21.73
N GLU A 194 2.88 4.62 -21.65
CA GLU A 194 2.08 5.69 -21.05
C GLU A 194 2.31 5.82 -19.53
N ASN A 195 2.55 4.71 -18.85
CA ASN A 195 2.70 4.67 -17.38
C ASN A 195 4.15 4.46 -16.93
N SER A 196 5.13 4.66 -17.81
CA SER A 196 6.54 4.43 -17.48
C SER A 196 7.05 5.47 -16.47
N LEU A 197 7.63 5.01 -15.36
CA LEU A 197 8.37 5.87 -14.44
C LEU A 197 9.56 6.56 -15.12
N SER A 198 10.20 5.91 -16.09
CA SER A 198 11.31 6.48 -16.88
C SER A 198 10.91 7.72 -17.69
N TYR A 199 9.64 7.84 -18.06
CA TYR A 199 9.10 9.00 -18.77
C TYR A 199 8.37 10.00 -17.86
N THR A 200 8.29 9.68 -16.55
CA THR A 200 7.63 10.54 -15.58
C THR A 200 8.60 11.62 -15.10
N LYS A 201 8.25 12.88 -15.32
CA LYS A 201 9.07 14.01 -14.86
C LYS A 201 9.04 14.11 -13.34
N GLY A 202 10.20 14.32 -12.73
CA GLY A 202 10.33 14.60 -11.29
C GLY A 202 10.50 13.37 -10.39
N VAL A 203 10.51 12.15 -10.94
CA VAL A 203 10.71 10.92 -10.15
C VAL A 203 12.13 10.35 -10.22
N GLY A 204 13.04 11.00 -10.97
CA GLY A 204 14.43 10.56 -11.12
C GLY A 204 14.55 9.19 -11.79
N ARG A 205 15.50 8.36 -11.33
CA ARG A 205 15.67 6.96 -11.78
C ARG A 205 15.02 5.97 -10.81
N THR A 206 13.80 6.26 -10.37
CA THR A 206 13.08 5.40 -9.43
C THR A 206 12.54 4.17 -10.17
N ASP A 207 12.84 2.97 -9.66
CA ASP A 207 12.37 1.70 -10.22
C ASP A 207 10.90 1.39 -9.85
N GLY A 208 10.43 1.89 -8.71
CA GLY A 208 9.09 1.59 -8.18
C GLY A 208 9.01 0.27 -7.40
N GLU A 209 10.11 -0.45 -7.24
CA GLU A 209 10.14 -1.87 -6.80
C GLU A 209 10.56 -2.02 -5.33
N GLY A 210 10.56 -0.91 -4.59
CA GLY A 210 10.98 -0.88 -3.18
C GLY A 210 10.15 -1.79 -2.27
N ILE A 211 8.88 -2.00 -2.64
CA ILE A 211 7.94 -2.81 -1.87
C ILE A 211 8.24 -4.30 -1.98
N GLU A 212 8.63 -4.79 -3.15
CA GLU A 212 9.04 -6.20 -3.35
C GLU A 212 10.25 -6.59 -2.49
N ARG A 213 11.21 -5.68 -2.36
CA ARG A 213 12.38 -5.87 -1.48
C ARG A 213 11.96 -5.96 -0.01
N THR A 214 10.95 -5.19 0.38
CA THR A 214 10.37 -5.23 1.73
C THR A 214 9.63 -6.55 1.95
N TRP A 215 8.87 -7.02 0.96
CA TRP A 215 8.20 -8.31 0.97
C TRP A 215 9.18 -9.48 1.06
N ALA A 216 10.29 -9.45 0.33
CA ALA A 216 11.31 -10.47 0.42
C ALA A 216 11.79 -10.70 1.87
N VAL A 217 11.93 -9.61 2.65
CA VAL A 217 12.32 -9.66 4.07
C VAL A 217 11.19 -10.12 4.97
N LEU A 218 9.93 -9.75 4.68
CA LEU A 218 8.77 -10.12 5.49
C LEU A 218 8.21 -11.52 5.19
N ASN A 219 8.50 -12.09 4.02
CA ASN A 219 7.99 -13.40 3.62
C ASN A 219 8.28 -14.53 4.63
N PRO A 220 9.49 -14.64 5.22
CA PRO A 220 9.76 -15.60 6.29
C PRO A 220 8.89 -15.40 7.53
N VAL A 221 8.54 -14.16 7.87
CA VAL A 221 7.68 -13.81 9.02
C VAL A 221 6.27 -14.37 8.83
N GLY A 222 5.80 -14.43 7.58
CA GLY A 222 4.50 -15.00 7.23
C GLY A 222 4.32 -16.44 7.71
N PHE A 223 5.39 -17.24 7.77
CA PHE A 223 5.31 -18.60 8.32
C PHE A 223 5.16 -18.61 9.83
N ALA A 224 5.88 -17.74 10.53
CA ALA A 224 5.86 -17.66 11.99
C ALA A 224 4.53 -17.08 12.51
N THR A 225 3.97 -16.10 11.82
CA THR A 225 2.74 -15.41 12.24
C THR A 225 1.47 -16.02 11.65
N LYS A 226 1.60 -17.02 10.76
CA LYS A 226 0.49 -17.65 10.04
C LYS A 226 -0.63 -18.12 10.94
N GLU A 227 -0.24 -18.76 12.05
CA GLU A 227 -1.21 -19.32 12.97
C GLU A 227 -1.60 -18.28 14.03
N MET A 228 -0.86 -17.22 14.30
CA MET A 228 -1.13 -16.31 15.43
C MET A 228 -2.55 -15.70 15.43
N GLY A 229 -3.04 -15.33 16.62
CA GLY A 229 -4.26 -14.51 16.74
C GLY A 229 -4.07 -13.14 16.07
N GLU A 230 -5.16 -12.43 15.78
CA GLU A 230 -5.11 -11.18 15.02
C GLU A 230 -4.19 -10.13 15.66
N GLY A 231 -4.38 -9.82 16.95
CA GLY A 231 -3.58 -8.82 17.66
C GLY A 231 -2.11 -9.17 17.73
N ALA A 232 -1.79 -10.35 18.27
CA ALA A 232 -0.41 -10.85 18.36
C ALA A 232 0.28 -10.91 16.99
N ARG A 233 -0.44 -11.21 15.90
CA ARG A 233 0.13 -11.17 14.55
C ARG A 233 0.53 -9.77 14.14
N HIS A 234 -0.34 -8.77 14.34
CA HIS A 234 -0.03 -7.37 14.03
C HIS A 234 1.18 -6.92 14.83
N ASP A 235 1.21 -7.14 16.14
CA ASP A 235 2.32 -6.74 17.01
C ASP A 235 3.67 -7.34 16.56
N GLN A 236 3.69 -8.61 16.14
CA GLN A 236 4.90 -9.28 15.66
C GLN A 236 5.37 -8.74 14.30
N ILE A 237 4.44 -8.44 13.39
CA ILE A 237 4.79 -7.86 12.10
C ILE A 237 5.24 -6.41 12.27
N ASP A 238 4.54 -5.63 13.09
CA ASP A 238 4.92 -4.24 13.41
C ASP A 238 6.32 -4.19 14.03
N ASN A 239 6.63 -5.07 14.99
CA ASN A 239 7.96 -5.15 15.58
C ASN A 239 9.06 -5.43 14.53
N LYS A 240 8.80 -6.37 13.61
CA LYS A 240 9.78 -6.70 12.56
C LYS A 240 9.98 -5.55 11.59
N ILE A 241 8.91 -4.83 11.25
CA ILE A 241 8.98 -3.66 10.35
C ILE A 241 9.68 -2.51 11.04
N ASP A 242 9.43 -2.31 12.33
CA ASP A 242 10.11 -1.28 13.10
C ASP A 242 11.62 -1.44 13.06
N HIS A 243 12.08 -2.67 13.30
CA HIS A 243 13.48 -3.02 13.15
C HIS A 243 14.01 -2.80 11.72
N LEU A 244 13.25 -3.21 10.69
CA LEU A 244 13.65 -3.00 9.28
C LEU A 244 13.76 -1.51 8.92
N ASN A 245 12.80 -0.69 9.37
CA ASN A 245 12.79 0.74 9.17
C ASN A 245 13.92 1.42 9.95
N PHE A 246 14.18 0.97 11.17
CA PHE A 246 15.32 1.43 11.96
C PHE A 246 16.64 1.20 11.23
N GLU A 247 16.91 -0.04 10.77
CA GLU A 247 18.13 -0.38 10.01
C GLU A 247 18.30 0.50 8.76
N LYS A 248 17.20 0.80 8.06
CA LYS A 248 17.21 1.69 6.89
C LYS A 248 17.51 3.15 7.24
N ASN A 249 17.13 3.60 8.43
CA ASN A 249 17.28 4.98 8.88
C ASN A 249 18.64 5.24 9.54
N VAL A 250 19.27 4.24 10.17
CA VAL A 250 20.53 4.43 10.90
C VAL A 250 21.79 4.25 10.07
N GLY A 251 21.71 3.61 8.90
CA GLY A 251 22.78 3.58 7.89
C GLY A 251 24.15 3.13 8.40
#